data_AF-A0A945YAG2-F1
#
_entry.id   AF-A0A945YAG2-F1
#
_cell.length_a   1.000
_cell.length_b   1.000
_cell.length_c   1.000
_cell.angle_alpha   90.00
_cell.angle_beta   90.00
_cell.angle_gamma   90.00
#
_symmetry.space_group_name_H-M   'P 1'
#
loop_
_entity.id
_entity.type
_entity.pdbx_description
1 polymer ?
#
loop_
_entity_poly.entity_id
_entity_poly.type
_entity_poly.pdbx_seq_one_letter_code
_entity_poly.pdbx_strand_id
1 'polypeptide(L)'
;MAETKQNSQQSLAAQLQRAVEKHQAGDLGGAARAYRAILKRAPDHPDALHLLGLTAHQSGDQARAIRHMEKAANLKPGEPLFLNNLGLAQHAAGQFSAAEESFRAALSVAPDDRAAKLHLGTVLALQDKNEAALTEFMVLINSGTPEPLCHAKAAQSLRQLGRFEEAEAQFRSAVALAPEDLELLASLASLLQVRGREDEAIELYRQVLDGRPDYPDVLINLANCFITQGLLDQAQSSFEAALKLDQGLEGAVTGIVYVHERKGDYDQARERLTQVMGNSVSAPLSPVVAAAFATMAGRMDREDEAVERAERSLAVLLGQIPTHMHAGTAVAGTGEMNLRFALGRLYERRGAYDRAFAQFKAANAMNRQIYDPEAYAQYISDLIATFDRSEPDTVAENQDQHPVFIVGMPRSGTTLVEQILASHDQVHGGGELTYLH
;
A
#
# COMPACT_ATOMS: atom_id res chain seq x y z
N MET A 1 -50.29 23.51 33.00
CA MET A 1 -49.48 22.42 32.36
C MET A 1 -48.58 22.92 31.23
N ALA A 2 -49.00 23.89 30.40
CA ALA A 2 -48.17 24.41 29.30
C ALA A 2 -46.92 25.19 29.79
N GLU A 3 -47.08 26.10 30.76
CA GLU A 3 -45.96 26.89 31.33
C GLU A 3 -44.87 26.02 32.00
N THR A 4 -45.26 24.93 32.66
CA THR A 4 -44.32 24.03 33.34
C THR A 4 -43.47 23.22 32.35
N LYS A 5 -44.07 22.79 31.23
CA LYS A 5 -43.32 22.14 30.14
C LYS A 5 -42.36 23.11 29.46
N GLN A 6 -42.80 24.35 29.22
CA GLN A 6 -42.00 25.38 28.56
C GLN A 6 -40.79 25.79 29.42
N ASN A 7 -40.97 25.98 30.74
CA ASN A 7 -39.86 26.22 31.67
C ASN A 7 -38.89 25.04 31.75
N SER A 8 -39.39 23.81 31.69
CA SER A 8 -38.53 22.61 31.71
C SER A 8 -37.68 22.47 30.43
N GLN A 9 -38.23 22.81 29.27
CA GLN A 9 -37.50 22.79 27.99
C GLN A 9 -36.45 23.89 27.92
N GLN A 10 -36.77 25.12 28.36
CA GLN A 10 -35.79 26.20 28.46
C GLN A 10 -34.64 25.86 29.43
N SER A 11 -34.96 25.19 30.55
CA SER A 11 -33.94 24.69 31.49
C SER A 11 -33.01 23.65 30.85
N LEU A 12 -33.53 22.75 30.03
CA LEU A 12 -32.74 21.72 29.34
C LEU A 12 -31.84 22.33 28.25
N ALA A 13 -32.37 23.27 27.45
CA ALA A 13 -31.60 23.98 26.44
C ALA A 13 -30.39 24.73 27.03
N ALA A 14 -30.59 25.42 28.15
CA ALA A 14 -29.49 26.09 28.87
C ALA A 14 -28.46 25.10 29.44
N GLN A 15 -28.90 23.91 29.89
CA GLN A 15 -27.99 22.86 30.35
C GLN A 15 -27.18 22.26 29.20
N LEU A 16 -27.81 22.05 28.04
CA LEU A 16 -27.15 21.57 26.82
C LEU A 16 -26.08 22.55 26.37
N GLN A 17 -26.39 23.85 26.33
CA GLN A 17 -25.43 24.89 25.93
C GLN A 17 -24.17 24.87 26.82
N ARG A 18 -24.34 24.83 28.14
CA ARG A 18 -23.21 24.72 29.08
C ARG A 18 -22.40 23.44 28.92
N ALA A 19 -23.05 22.34 28.53
CA ALA A 19 -22.36 21.08 28.24
C ALA A 19 -21.52 21.19 26.96
N VAL A 20 -22.05 21.84 25.92
CA VAL A 20 -21.32 22.14 24.67
C VAL A 20 -20.13 23.06 24.92
N GLU A 21 -20.27 24.09 25.75
CA GLU A 21 -19.14 24.98 26.12
C GLU A 21 -17.98 24.19 26.73
N LYS A 22 -18.26 23.24 27.63
CA LYS A 22 -17.24 22.35 28.20
C LYS A 22 -16.58 21.46 27.14
N HIS A 23 -17.39 20.95 26.21
CA HIS A 23 -16.90 20.12 25.12
C HIS A 23 -15.96 20.91 24.21
N GLN A 24 -16.35 22.12 23.81
CA GLN A 24 -15.53 23.04 23.02
C GLN A 24 -14.25 23.47 23.76
N ALA A 25 -14.28 23.56 25.08
CA ALA A 25 -13.11 23.82 25.92
C ALA A 25 -12.19 22.60 26.11
N GLY A 26 -12.50 21.44 25.52
CA GLY A 26 -11.72 20.21 25.64
C GLY A 26 -11.93 19.42 26.93
N ASP A 27 -12.82 19.86 27.83
CA ASP A 27 -13.19 19.11 29.04
C ASP A 27 -14.18 17.98 28.68
N LEU A 28 -13.68 16.96 27.99
CA LEU A 28 -14.48 15.79 27.55
C LEU A 28 -15.13 15.07 28.74
N GLY A 29 -14.44 14.99 29.87
CA GLY A 29 -14.95 14.36 31.09
C GLY A 29 -16.12 15.14 31.69
N GLY A 30 -16.01 16.47 31.78
CA GLY A 30 -17.07 17.35 32.26
C GLY A 30 -18.26 17.45 31.30
N ALA A 31 -18.01 17.49 29.99
CA ALA A 31 -19.04 17.44 28.96
C ALA A 31 -19.84 16.14 29.05
N ALA A 32 -19.17 14.98 29.10
CA ALA A 32 -19.84 13.68 29.23
C ALA A 32 -20.70 13.59 30.51
N ARG A 33 -20.22 14.11 31.65
CA ARG A 33 -21.02 14.18 32.89
C ARG A 33 -22.25 15.06 32.72
N ALA A 34 -22.11 16.21 32.06
CA ALA A 34 -23.21 17.13 31.82
C ALA A 34 -24.26 16.53 30.86
N TYR A 35 -23.86 15.91 29.75
CA TYR A 35 -24.78 15.22 28.85
C TYR A 35 -25.52 14.07 29.55
N ARG A 36 -24.84 13.26 30.37
CA ARG A 36 -25.51 12.21 31.17
C ARG A 36 -26.53 12.78 32.16
N ALA A 37 -26.28 13.94 32.74
CA ALA A 37 -27.23 14.60 33.63
C ALA A 37 -28.50 15.05 32.89
N ILE A 38 -28.35 15.54 31.65
CA ILE A 38 -29.49 15.85 30.76
C ILE A 38 -30.27 14.55 30.47
N LEU A 39 -29.58 13.48 30.09
CA LEU A 39 -30.20 12.19 29.76
C LEU A 39 -30.88 11.50 30.94
N LYS A 40 -30.48 11.78 32.20
CA LYS A 40 -31.23 11.32 33.37
C LYS A 40 -32.63 11.95 33.48
N ARG A 41 -32.78 13.20 33.00
CA ARG A 41 -34.06 13.93 33.02
C ARG A 41 -34.86 13.71 31.74
N ALA A 42 -34.18 13.54 30.61
CA ALA A 42 -34.76 13.31 29.29
C ALA A 42 -33.97 12.20 28.56
N PRO A 43 -34.29 10.91 28.81
CA PRO A 43 -33.53 9.76 28.27
C PRO A 43 -33.44 9.65 26.75
N ASP A 44 -34.37 10.30 26.04
CA ASP A 44 -34.49 10.31 24.59
C ASP A 44 -34.22 11.71 24.00
N HIS A 45 -33.42 12.53 24.68
CA HIS A 45 -32.98 13.83 24.12
C HIS A 45 -31.95 13.59 22.99
N PRO A 46 -32.29 13.84 21.71
CA PRO A 46 -31.45 13.40 20.59
C PRO A 46 -30.09 14.09 20.56
N ASP A 47 -30.05 15.41 20.78
CA ASP A 47 -28.80 16.17 20.68
C ASP A 47 -27.83 15.82 21.83
N ALA A 48 -28.33 15.58 23.04
CA ALA A 48 -27.50 15.13 24.17
C ALA A 48 -26.98 13.70 23.98
N LEU A 49 -27.75 12.81 23.33
CA LEU A 49 -27.28 11.47 22.94
C LEU A 49 -26.18 11.57 21.88
N HIS A 50 -26.40 12.35 20.82
CA HIS A 50 -25.42 12.58 19.75
C HIS A 50 -24.11 13.16 20.28
N LEU A 51 -24.17 14.23 21.07
CA LEU A 51 -22.98 14.89 21.61
C LEU A 51 -22.25 14.03 22.66
N LEU A 52 -22.97 13.24 23.45
CA LEU A 52 -22.34 12.24 24.33
C LEU A 52 -21.63 11.17 23.50
N GLY A 53 -22.23 10.74 22.39
CA GLY A 53 -21.61 9.84 21.42
C GLY A 53 -20.33 10.45 20.82
N LEU A 54 -20.37 11.72 20.41
CA LEU A 54 -19.22 12.43 19.85
C LEU A 54 -18.09 12.55 20.87
N THR A 55 -18.42 12.82 22.13
CA THR A 55 -17.44 12.86 23.23
C THR A 55 -16.79 11.49 23.44
N ALA A 56 -17.56 10.40 23.35
CA ALA A 56 -17.04 9.04 23.45
C ALA A 56 -16.13 8.69 22.26
N HIS A 57 -16.50 9.08 21.04
CA HIS A 57 -15.68 8.91 19.83
C HIS A 57 -14.32 9.61 19.96
N GLN A 58 -14.32 10.86 20.40
CA GLN A 58 -13.08 11.63 20.65
C GLN A 58 -12.22 11.04 21.78
N SER A 59 -12.84 10.30 22.71
CA SER A 59 -12.13 9.59 23.78
C SER A 59 -11.66 8.18 23.38
N GLY A 60 -11.89 7.76 22.13
CA GLY A 60 -11.54 6.43 21.61
C GLY A 60 -12.52 5.30 21.98
N ASP A 61 -13.59 5.58 22.73
CA ASP A 61 -14.60 4.59 23.12
C ASP A 61 -15.66 4.43 22.01
N GLN A 62 -15.25 3.79 20.91
CA GLN A 62 -16.07 3.65 19.70
C GLN A 62 -17.37 2.88 19.97
N ALA A 63 -17.34 1.86 20.81
CA ALA A 63 -18.52 1.05 21.13
C ALA A 63 -19.62 1.89 21.81
N ARG A 64 -19.26 2.76 22.76
CA ARG A 64 -20.23 3.67 23.37
C ARG A 64 -20.65 4.78 22.41
N ALA A 65 -19.72 5.28 21.58
CA ALA A 65 -20.02 6.30 20.59
C ALA A 65 -21.15 5.85 19.66
N ILE A 66 -20.97 4.69 19.03
CA ILE A 66 -21.92 4.08 18.09
C ILE A 66 -23.28 3.91 18.77
N ARG A 67 -23.34 3.27 19.94
CA ARG A 67 -24.62 3.05 20.65
C ARG A 67 -25.40 4.35 20.94
N HIS A 68 -24.71 5.42 21.34
CA HIS A 68 -25.34 6.70 21.64
C HIS A 68 -25.78 7.42 20.35
N MET A 69 -24.97 7.38 19.29
CA MET A 69 -25.27 7.98 18.00
C MET A 69 -26.39 7.24 17.25
N GLU A 70 -26.43 5.90 17.29
CA GLU A 70 -27.54 5.10 16.74
C GLU A 70 -28.87 5.48 17.39
N LYS A 71 -28.89 5.61 18.72
CA LYS A 71 -30.10 6.04 19.42
C LYS A 71 -30.52 7.45 19.00
N ALA A 72 -29.56 8.37 18.85
CA ALA A 72 -29.85 9.74 18.38
C ALA A 72 -30.41 9.75 16.95
N ALA A 73 -29.79 9.01 16.03
CA ALA A 73 -30.21 8.89 14.63
C ALA A 73 -31.59 8.25 14.51
N ASN A 74 -31.91 7.23 15.31
CA ASN A 74 -33.24 6.61 15.32
C ASN A 74 -34.34 7.57 15.83
N LEU A 75 -34.00 8.50 16.72
CA LEU A 75 -34.94 9.51 17.21
C LEU A 75 -35.14 10.68 16.24
N LYS A 76 -34.14 10.97 15.39
CA LYS A 76 -34.20 12.00 14.35
C LYS A 76 -33.57 11.47 13.04
N PRO A 77 -34.27 10.59 12.29
CA PRO A 77 -33.72 9.98 11.07
C PRO A 77 -33.55 10.99 9.92
N GLY A 78 -34.18 12.17 10.00
CA GLY A 78 -34.05 13.26 9.04
C GLY A 78 -32.93 14.25 9.36
N GLU A 79 -31.99 13.92 10.26
CA GLU A 79 -30.85 14.76 10.62
C GLU A 79 -29.55 14.20 10.00
N PRO A 80 -29.08 14.71 8.84
CA PRO A 80 -27.91 14.19 8.13
C PRO A 80 -26.65 14.16 8.99
N LEU A 81 -26.48 15.16 9.85
CA LEU A 81 -25.32 15.26 10.74
C LEU A 81 -25.22 14.08 11.72
N PHE A 82 -26.37 13.55 12.17
CA PHE A 82 -26.37 12.41 13.09
C PHE A 82 -25.97 11.13 12.39
N LEU A 83 -26.48 10.92 11.17
CA LEU A 83 -26.15 9.78 10.32
C LEU A 83 -24.69 9.82 9.87
N ASN A 84 -24.19 10.98 9.45
CA ASN A 84 -22.79 11.15 9.05
C ASN A 84 -21.83 10.89 10.23
N ASN A 85 -22.12 11.41 11.43
CA ASN A 85 -21.27 11.16 12.60
C ASN A 85 -21.34 9.71 13.09
N LEU A 86 -22.50 9.05 12.97
CA LEU A 86 -22.62 7.62 13.22
C LEU A 86 -21.73 6.82 12.26
N GLY A 87 -21.77 7.14 10.96
CA GLY A 87 -20.91 6.52 9.95
C GLY A 87 -19.43 6.70 10.24
N LEU A 88 -19.01 7.89 10.71
CA LEU A 88 -17.63 8.15 11.13
C LEU A 88 -17.21 7.30 12.33
N ALA A 89 -18.07 7.15 13.34
CA ALA A 89 -17.78 6.30 14.50
C ALA A 89 -17.68 4.81 14.11
N GLN A 90 -18.55 4.35 13.20
CA GLN A 90 -18.51 2.99 12.64
C GLN A 90 -17.25 2.75 11.80
N HIS A 91 -16.85 3.73 10.98
CA HIS A 91 -15.60 3.70 10.22
C HIS A 91 -14.38 3.56 11.14
N ALA A 92 -14.30 4.38 12.21
CA ALA A 92 -13.22 4.29 13.19
C ALA A 92 -13.21 2.96 13.97
N ALA A 93 -14.34 2.27 14.06
CA ALA A 93 -14.46 0.93 14.65
C ALA A 93 -14.16 -0.22 13.65
N GLY A 94 -13.83 0.08 12.39
CA GLY A 94 -13.64 -0.92 11.34
C GLY A 94 -14.95 -1.55 10.82
N GLN A 95 -16.11 -1.01 11.20
CA GLN A 95 -17.43 -1.50 10.78
C GLN A 95 -17.82 -0.89 9.43
N PHE A 96 -17.03 -1.18 8.39
CA PHE A 96 -17.14 -0.50 7.10
C PHE A 96 -18.52 -0.66 6.43
N SER A 97 -19.15 -1.84 6.51
CA SER A 97 -20.49 -2.04 5.93
C SER A 97 -21.57 -1.21 6.63
N ALA A 98 -21.52 -1.11 7.96
CA ALA A 98 -22.46 -0.27 8.71
C ALA A 98 -22.21 1.22 8.44
N ALA A 99 -20.95 1.63 8.32
CA ALA A 99 -20.59 2.99 7.96
C ALA A 99 -21.13 3.39 6.57
N GLU A 100 -21.01 2.50 5.58
CA GLU A 100 -21.59 2.69 4.23
C GLU A 100 -23.10 2.94 4.30
N GLU A 101 -23.84 2.13 5.07
CA GLU A 101 -25.28 2.29 5.27
C GLU A 101 -25.62 3.65 5.89
N SER A 102 -24.89 4.06 6.93
CA SER A 102 -25.09 5.35 7.60
C SER A 102 -24.80 6.54 6.69
N PHE A 103 -23.73 6.51 5.89
CA PHE A 103 -23.41 7.58 4.95
C PHE A 103 -24.43 7.66 3.80
N ARG A 104 -24.89 6.52 3.28
CA ARG A 104 -25.99 6.50 2.29
C ARG A 104 -27.29 7.03 2.87
N ALA A 105 -27.61 6.71 4.12
CA ALA A 105 -28.76 7.28 4.80
C ALA A 105 -28.62 8.81 4.94
N ALA A 106 -27.44 9.32 5.31
CA ALA A 106 -27.18 10.76 5.36
C ALA A 106 -27.42 11.43 3.99
N LEU A 107 -26.90 10.83 2.92
CA LEU A 107 -27.06 11.32 1.54
C LEU A 107 -28.49 11.20 1.01
N SER A 108 -29.30 10.27 1.51
CA SER A 108 -30.73 10.20 1.19
C SER A 108 -31.52 11.40 1.70
N VAL A 109 -31.04 12.02 2.79
CA VAL A 109 -31.63 13.22 3.39
C VAL A 109 -31.00 14.50 2.83
N ALA A 110 -29.67 14.51 2.64
CA ALA A 110 -28.92 15.63 2.07
C ALA A 110 -28.02 15.17 0.91
N PRO A 111 -28.56 15.07 -0.32
CA PRO A 111 -27.83 14.54 -1.49
C PRO A 111 -26.57 15.32 -1.88
N ASP A 112 -26.47 16.58 -1.46
CA ASP A 112 -25.34 17.46 -1.77
C ASP A 112 -24.33 17.60 -0.61
N ASP A 113 -24.49 16.82 0.46
CA ASP A 113 -23.52 16.79 1.56
C ASP A 113 -22.17 16.25 1.07
N ARG A 114 -21.23 17.18 0.88
CA ARG A 114 -19.88 16.88 0.39
C ARG A 114 -19.10 15.98 1.36
N ALA A 115 -19.23 16.22 2.66
CA ALA A 115 -18.50 15.46 3.67
C ALA A 115 -18.99 14.01 3.68
N ALA A 116 -20.31 13.80 3.62
CA ALA A 116 -20.89 12.46 3.53
C ALA A 116 -20.47 11.72 2.24
N LYS A 117 -20.39 12.39 1.08
CA LYS A 117 -19.86 11.80 -0.17
C LYS A 117 -18.38 11.39 -0.04
N LEU A 118 -17.55 12.26 0.53
CA LEU A 118 -16.12 11.98 0.74
C LEU A 118 -15.92 10.78 1.67
N HIS A 119 -16.70 10.71 2.76
CA HIS A 119 -16.64 9.60 3.70
C HIS A 119 -17.17 8.29 3.09
N LEU A 120 -18.27 8.36 2.34
CA LEU A 120 -18.81 7.20 1.61
C LEU A 120 -17.77 6.65 0.63
N GLY A 121 -17.17 7.51 -0.21
CA GLY A 121 -16.12 7.10 -1.14
C GLY A 121 -14.94 6.45 -0.42
N THR A 122 -14.52 7.01 0.72
CA THR A 122 -13.41 6.48 1.52
C THR A 122 -13.71 5.08 2.07
N VAL A 123 -14.92 4.87 2.62
CA VAL A 123 -15.32 3.56 3.13
C VAL A 123 -15.50 2.53 2.02
N LEU A 124 -16.03 2.94 0.86
CA LEU A 124 -16.13 2.06 -0.31
C LEU A 124 -14.74 1.58 -0.76
N ALA A 125 -13.74 2.46 -0.79
CA ALA A 125 -12.36 2.10 -1.14
C ALA A 125 -11.76 1.10 -0.12
N LEU A 126 -12.02 1.27 1.18
CA LEU A 126 -11.58 0.33 2.23
C LEU A 126 -12.25 -1.05 2.15
N GLN A 127 -13.38 -1.15 1.43
CA GLN A 127 -14.06 -2.42 1.13
C GLN A 127 -13.66 -3.00 -0.24
N ASP A 128 -12.60 -2.47 -0.87
CA ASP A 128 -12.16 -2.80 -2.24
C ASP A 128 -13.19 -2.50 -3.35
N LYS A 129 -14.24 -1.70 -3.05
CA LYS A 129 -15.25 -1.25 -4.03
C LYS A 129 -14.76 0.01 -4.76
N ASN A 130 -13.61 -0.11 -5.43
CA ASN A 130 -12.85 1.04 -5.95
C ASN A 130 -13.58 1.81 -7.07
N GLU A 131 -14.39 1.17 -7.92
CA GLU A 131 -15.20 1.88 -8.94
C GLU A 131 -16.29 2.74 -8.31
N ALA A 132 -16.96 2.22 -7.28
CA ALA A 132 -17.99 2.97 -6.56
C ALA A 132 -17.36 4.15 -5.80
N ALA A 133 -16.21 3.92 -5.14
CA ALA A 133 -15.45 4.98 -4.49
C ALA A 133 -15.05 6.10 -5.48
N LEU A 134 -14.51 5.72 -6.64
CA LEU A 134 -14.13 6.65 -7.70
C LEU A 134 -15.31 7.50 -8.15
N THR A 135 -16.50 6.92 -8.27
CA THR A 135 -17.72 7.64 -8.68
C THR A 135 -18.04 8.77 -7.69
N GLU A 136 -18.00 8.50 -6.38
CA GLU A 136 -18.24 9.52 -5.35
C GLU A 136 -17.19 10.64 -5.37
N PHE A 137 -15.91 10.29 -5.54
CA PHE A 137 -14.83 11.28 -5.63
C PHE A 137 -14.93 12.15 -6.89
N MET A 138 -15.28 11.56 -8.04
CA MET A 138 -15.45 12.31 -9.29
C MET A 138 -16.63 13.28 -9.24
N VAL A 139 -17.72 12.94 -8.53
CA VAL A 139 -18.82 13.89 -8.28
C VAL A 139 -18.31 15.12 -7.51
N LEU A 140 -17.47 14.92 -6.49
CA LEU A 140 -16.89 16.02 -5.73
C LEU A 140 -15.92 16.87 -6.57
N ILE A 141 -15.08 16.24 -7.39
CA ILE A 141 -14.16 16.95 -8.30
C ILE A 141 -14.95 17.80 -9.32
N ASN A 142 -15.98 17.22 -9.94
CA ASN A 142 -16.77 17.88 -10.99
C ASN A 142 -17.71 18.98 -10.47
N SER A 143 -17.95 19.04 -9.15
CA SER A 143 -18.71 20.13 -8.52
C SER A 143 -17.96 21.47 -8.49
N GLY A 144 -16.69 21.50 -8.91
CA GLY A 144 -15.92 22.73 -9.09
C GLY A 144 -15.29 23.31 -7.82
N THR A 145 -15.31 22.57 -6.70
CA THR A 145 -14.55 22.94 -5.50
C THR A 145 -13.17 22.27 -5.57
N PRO A 146 -12.08 23.04 -5.77
CA PRO A 146 -10.74 22.45 -5.86
C PRO A 146 -10.33 21.92 -4.48
N GLU A 147 -10.15 20.61 -4.38
CA GLU A 147 -9.77 19.95 -3.13
C GLU A 147 -8.73 18.87 -3.42
N PRO A 148 -7.45 19.07 -3.03
CA PRO A 148 -6.37 18.11 -3.30
C PRO A 148 -6.70 16.69 -2.82
N LEU A 149 -7.37 16.59 -1.66
CA LEU A 149 -7.76 15.33 -1.05
C LEU A 149 -8.67 14.49 -1.95
N CYS A 150 -9.64 15.10 -2.63
CA CYS A 150 -10.55 14.38 -3.54
C CYS A 150 -9.78 13.77 -4.71
N HIS A 151 -8.87 14.54 -5.31
CA HIS A 151 -7.99 14.05 -6.38
C HIS A 151 -7.08 12.92 -5.90
N ALA A 152 -6.47 13.05 -4.72
CA ALA A 152 -5.61 12.02 -4.14
C ALA A 152 -6.37 10.71 -3.86
N LYS A 153 -7.61 10.79 -3.35
CA LYS A 153 -8.47 9.63 -3.11
C LYS A 153 -8.94 8.96 -4.40
N ALA A 154 -9.30 9.74 -5.42
CA ALA A 154 -9.59 9.23 -6.75
C ALA A 154 -8.37 8.52 -7.35
N ALA A 155 -7.18 9.11 -7.25
CA ALA A 155 -5.93 8.53 -7.71
C ALA A 155 -5.62 7.19 -7.02
N GLN A 156 -5.80 7.12 -5.70
CA GLN A 156 -5.62 5.88 -4.94
C GLN A 156 -6.58 4.77 -5.41
N SER A 157 -7.85 5.11 -5.64
CA SER A 157 -8.85 4.15 -6.14
C SER A 157 -8.49 3.67 -7.55
N LEU A 158 -8.09 4.58 -8.45
CA LEU A 158 -7.63 4.25 -9.80
C LEU A 158 -6.38 3.35 -9.80
N ARG A 159 -5.44 3.59 -8.88
CA ARG A 159 -4.26 2.74 -8.69
C ARG A 159 -4.65 1.31 -8.30
N GLN A 160 -5.62 1.13 -7.39
CA GLN A 160 -6.11 -0.21 -7.01
C GLN A 160 -6.82 -0.92 -8.16
N LEU A 161 -7.42 -0.16 -9.08
CA LEU A 161 -8.02 -0.68 -10.31
C LEU A 161 -7.00 -0.97 -11.42
N GLY A 162 -5.70 -0.70 -11.20
CA GLY A 162 -4.67 -0.83 -12.23
C GLY A 162 -4.72 0.24 -13.33
N ARG A 163 -5.55 1.28 -13.18
CA ARG A 163 -5.71 2.40 -14.13
C ARG A 163 -4.64 3.46 -13.86
N PHE A 164 -3.38 3.11 -14.09
CA PHE A 164 -2.22 3.88 -13.63
C PHE A 164 -2.07 5.25 -14.30
N GLU A 165 -2.41 5.37 -15.59
CA GLU A 165 -2.36 6.63 -16.34
C GLU A 165 -3.34 7.66 -15.75
N GLU A 166 -4.56 7.23 -15.46
CA GLU A 166 -5.59 8.08 -14.87
C GLU A 166 -5.26 8.42 -13.42
N ALA A 167 -4.71 7.47 -12.67
CA ALA A 167 -4.22 7.71 -11.31
C ALA A 167 -3.13 8.81 -11.30
N GLU A 168 -2.22 8.79 -12.27
CA GLU A 168 -1.17 9.80 -12.38
C GLU A 168 -1.76 11.18 -12.66
N ALA A 169 -2.73 11.28 -13.59
CA ALA A 169 -3.41 12.54 -13.88
C ALA A 169 -4.10 13.14 -12.64
N GLN A 170 -4.72 12.30 -11.81
CA GLN A 170 -5.35 12.73 -10.57
C GLN A 170 -4.32 13.15 -9.51
N PHE A 171 -3.23 12.39 -9.30
CA PHE A 171 -2.17 12.82 -8.38
C PHE A 171 -1.50 14.13 -8.82
N ARG A 172 -1.24 14.31 -10.12
CA ARG A 172 -0.69 15.57 -10.64
C ARG A 172 -1.64 16.74 -10.41
N SER A 173 -2.96 16.53 -10.57
CA SER A 173 -3.97 17.53 -10.19
C SER A 173 -3.93 17.87 -8.70
N ALA A 174 -3.80 16.85 -7.83
CA ALA A 174 -3.69 17.05 -6.39
C ALA A 174 -2.43 17.88 -6.02
N VAL A 175 -1.27 17.52 -6.58
CA VAL A 175 0.00 18.24 -6.38
C VAL A 175 -0.09 19.66 -6.94
N ALA A 176 -0.74 19.89 -8.08
CA ALA A 176 -0.92 21.24 -8.63
C ALA A 176 -1.74 22.16 -7.71
N LEU A 177 -2.68 21.59 -6.94
CA LEU A 177 -3.48 22.33 -5.96
C LEU A 177 -2.74 22.55 -4.63
N ALA A 178 -1.81 21.66 -4.27
CA ALA A 178 -1.03 21.72 -3.04
C ALA A 178 0.43 21.29 -3.29
N PRO A 179 1.25 22.14 -3.94
CA PRO A 179 2.58 21.77 -4.44
C PRO A 179 3.61 21.51 -3.33
N GLU A 180 3.36 22.00 -2.11
CA GLU A 180 4.23 21.81 -0.94
C GLU A 180 3.77 20.64 -0.05
N ASP A 181 2.68 19.95 -0.41
CA ASP A 181 2.20 18.79 0.35
C ASP A 181 3.10 17.58 0.08
N LEU A 182 3.99 17.31 1.04
CA LEU A 182 4.98 16.23 0.97
C LEU A 182 4.33 14.84 0.83
N GLU A 183 3.13 14.63 1.38
CA GLU A 183 2.45 13.34 1.28
C GLU A 183 1.90 13.11 -0.15
N LEU A 184 1.43 14.18 -0.81
CA LEU A 184 1.02 14.12 -2.21
C LEU A 184 2.21 13.91 -3.15
N LEU A 185 3.33 14.60 -2.90
CA LEU A 185 4.57 14.40 -3.66
C LEU A 185 5.08 12.95 -3.53
N ALA A 186 5.13 12.41 -2.31
CA ALA A 186 5.54 11.03 -2.06
C ALA A 186 4.59 10.01 -2.71
N SER A 187 3.29 10.28 -2.72
CA SER A 187 2.27 9.42 -3.37
C SER A 187 2.41 9.40 -4.89
N LEU A 188 2.65 10.57 -5.51
CA LEU A 188 2.92 10.67 -6.94
C LEU A 188 4.23 9.96 -7.31
N ALA A 189 5.29 10.17 -6.54
CA ALA A 189 6.59 9.50 -6.74
C ALA A 189 6.44 7.96 -6.68
N SER A 190 5.69 7.44 -5.71
CA SER A 190 5.42 6.00 -5.60
C SER A 190 4.67 5.46 -6.81
N LEU A 191 3.71 6.21 -7.36
CA LEU A 191 3.04 5.79 -8.58
C LEU A 191 3.97 5.82 -9.80
N LEU A 192 4.81 6.85 -9.93
CA LEU A 192 5.78 6.97 -11.03
C LEU A 192 6.79 5.82 -11.01
N GLN A 193 7.26 5.42 -9.82
CA GLN A 193 8.09 4.23 -9.65
C GLN A 193 7.40 2.96 -10.16
N VAL A 194 6.12 2.73 -9.79
CA VAL A 194 5.35 1.58 -10.28
C VAL A 194 5.22 1.60 -11.81
N ARG A 195 5.18 2.78 -12.43
CA ARG A 195 5.15 2.96 -13.89
C ARG A 195 6.54 2.94 -14.55
N GLY A 196 7.61 2.69 -13.79
CA GLY A 196 8.99 2.65 -14.29
C GLY A 196 9.60 4.02 -14.62
N ARG A 197 8.97 5.13 -14.20
CA ARG A 197 9.49 6.50 -14.37
C ARG A 197 10.38 6.88 -13.20
N GLU A 198 11.48 6.14 -13.07
CA GLU A 198 12.37 6.20 -11.89
C GLU A 198 13.02 7.58 -11.70
N ASP A 199 13.45 8.25 -12.78
CA ASP A 199 14.11 9.56 -12.68
C ASP A 199 13.20 10.62 -12.05
N GLU A 200 11.95 10.73 -12.50
CA GLU A 200 10.98 11.66 -11.92
C GLU A 200 10.59 11.25 -10.50
N ALA A 201 10.48 9.96 -10.21
CA ALA A 201 10.22 9.48 -8.85
C ALA A 201 11.34 9.91 -7.90
N ILE A 202 12.60 9.75 -8.31
CA ILE A 202 13.79 10.18 -7.54
C ILE A 202 13.76 11.70 -7.29
N GLU A 203 13.44 12.51 -8.29
CA GLU A 203 13.34 13.96 -8.12
C GLU A 203 12.29 14.35 -7.08
N LEU A 204 11.10 13.76 -7.16
CA LEU A 204 10.04 14.02 -6.19
C LEU A 204 10.39 13.50 -4.79
N TYR A 205 11.00 12.32 -4.67
CA TYR A 205 11.46 11.82 -3.37
C TYR A 205 12.53 12.70 -2.75
N ARG A 206 13.45 13.26 -3.55
CA ARG A 206 14.43 14.24 -3.07
C ARG A 206 13.75 15.51 -2.57
N GLN A 207 12.77 16.05 -3.30
CA GLN A 207 11.99 17.20 -2.82
C GLN A 207 11.29 16.91 -1.48
N VAL A 208 10.74 15.71 -1.31
CA VAL A 208 10.14 15.29 -0.04
C VAL A 208 11.18 15.28 1.09
N LEU A 209 12.37 14.76 0.83
CA LEU A 209 13.45 14.69 1.82
C LEU A 209 14.10 16.04 2.11
N ASP A 210 14.08 16.99 1.18
CA ASP A 210 14.52 18.37 1.42
C ASP A 210 13.59 19.06 2.44
N GLY A 211 12.29 18.78 2.39
CA GLY A 211 11.30 19.30 3.35
C GLY A 211 11.22 18.50 4.66
N ARG A 212 11.37 17.17 4.59
CA ARG A 212 11.37 16.26 5.74
C ARG A 212 12.48 15.19 5.57
N PRO A 213 13.70 15.46 6.07
CA PRO A 213 14.81 14.51 5.97
C PRO A 213 14.56 13.18 6.71
N ASP A 214 13.82 13.25 7.81
CA ASP A 214 13.52 12.10 8.66
C ASP A 214 12.22 11.39 8.21
N TYR A 215 12.19 10.94 6.96
CA TYR A 215 11.05 10.21 6.37
C TYR A 215 11.47 8.81 5.90
N PRO A 216 11.42 7.79 6.78
CA PRO A 216 11.95 6.46 6.49
C PRO A 216 11.35 5.76 5.26
N ASP A 217 10.03 5.82 5.08
CA ASP A 217 9.36 5.19 3.94
C ASP A 217 9.82 5.78 2.60
N VAL A 218 10.06 7.09 2.56
CA VAL A 218 10.58 7.79 1.38
C VAL A 218 12.04 7.42 1.12
N LEU A 219 12.87 7.32 2.16
CA LEU A 219 14.26 6.85 2.02
C LEU A 219 14.33 5.43 1.45
N ILE A 220 13.46 4.52 1.92
CA ILE A 220 13.35 3.15 1.41
C ILE A 220 12.91 3.14 -0.04
N ASN A 221 11.86 3.90 -0.40
CA ASN A 221 11.37 3.94 -1.78
C ASN A 221 12.39 4.56 -2.75
N LEU A 222 13.09 5.63 -2.33
CA LEU A 222 14.19 6.23 -3.08
C LEU A 222 15.34 5.23 -3.29
N ALA A 223 15.70 4.47 -2.26
CA ALA A 223 16.70 3.42 -2.37
C ALA A 223 16.30 2.32 -3.38
N ASN A 224 15.01 1.96 -3.42
CA ASN A 224 14.46 1.02 -4.40
C ASN A 224 14.54 1.57 -5.83
N CYS A 225 14.29 2.86 -6.05
CA CYS A 225 14.51 3.50 -7.36
C CYS A 225 15.98 3.38 -7.79
N PHE A 226 16.92 3.65 -6.87
CA PHE A 226 18.35 3.48 -7.15
C PHE A 226 18.74 2.03 -7.44
N ILE A 227 18.11 1.04 -6.78
CA ILE A 227 18.28 -0.39 -7.13
C ILE A 227 17.85 -0.64 -8.59
N THR A 228 16.69 -0.15 -9.02
CA THR A 228 16.19 -0.34 -10.39
C THR A 228 17.17 0.25 -11.41
N GLN A 229 17.79 1.38 -11.10
CA GLN A 229 18.80 2.02 -11.94
C GLN A 229 20.20 1.39 -11.84
N GLY A 230 20.40 0.41 -10.96
CA GLY A 230 21.70 -0.22 -10.72
C GLY A 230 22.68 0.64 -9.90
N LEU A 231 22.21 1.75 -9.31
CA LEU A 231 22.99 2.69 -8.52
C LEU A 231 23.13 2.22 -7.07
N LEU A 232 23.82 1.08 -6.90
CA LEU A 232 23.89 0.35 -5.63
C LEU A 232 24.48 1.15 -4.46
N ASP A 233 25.45 2.04 -4.71
CA ASP A 233 26.04 2.88 -3.65
C ASP A 233 25.06 3.92 -3.10
N GLN A 234 24.24 4.51 -3.98
CA GLN A 234 23.20 5.45 -3.59
C GLN A 234 22.07 4.73 -2.86
N ALA A 235 21.66 3.55 -3.34
CA ALA A 235 20.69 2.70 -2.66
C ALA A 235 21.15 2.36 -1.23
N GLN A 236 22.40 1.91 -1.07
CA GLN A 236 22.99 1.64 0.25
C GLN A 236 22.94 2.87 1.15
N SER A 237 23.35 4.04 0.66
CA SER A 237 23.36 5.28 1.45
C SER A 237 21.96 5.64 1.96
N SER A 238 20.94 5.49 1.11
CA SER A 238 19.54 5.75 1.47
C SER A 238 19.00 4.74 2.49
N PHE A 239 19.29 3.45 2.34
CA PHE A 239 18.90 2.45 3.35
C PHE A 239 19.61 2.67 4.68
N GLU A 240 20.90 3.01 4.68
CA GLU A 240 21.64 3.35 5.90
C GLU A 240 21.07 4.59 6.59
N ALA A 241 20.61 5.59 5.82
CA ALA A 241 19.91 6.74 6.38
C ALA A 241 18.59 6.32 7.07
N ALA A 242 17.79 5.46 6.44
CA ALA A 242 16.58 4.92 7.06
C ALA A 242 16.89 4.14 8.35
N LEU A 243 17.91 3.29 8.32
CA LEU A 243 18.33 2.47 9.48
C LEU A 243 18.93 3.29 10.64
N LYS A 244 19.42 4.50 10.37
CA LYS A 244 19.83 5.44 11.45
C LYS A 244 18.62 5.98 12.22
N LEU A 245 17.47 6.12 11.57
CA LEU A 245 16.24 6.59 12.20
C LEU A 245 15.60 5.46 13.01
N ASP A 246 15.52 4.27 12.43
CA ASP A 246 15.03 3.07 13.10
C ASP A 246 15.73 1.82 12.55
N GLN A 247 16.47 1.14 13.44
CA GLN A 247 17.22 -0.07 13.12
C GLN A 247 16.32 -1.29 12.85
N GLY A 248 15.03 -1.22 13.25
CA GLY A 248 14.04 -2.28 13.06
C GLY A 248 13.27 -2.22 11.75
N LEU A 249 13.57 -1.26 10.86
CA LEU A 249 12.86 -1.09 9.59
C LEU A 249 13.15 -2.24 8.62
N GLU A 250 12.26 -3.23 8.59
CA GLU A 250 12.41 -4.46 7.80
C GLU A 250 12.65 -4.21 6.30
N GLY A 251 11.99 -3.19 5.73
CA GLY A 251 12.19 -2.80 4.33
C GLY A 251 13.60 -2.30 4.06
N ALA A 252 14.18 -1.51 4.98
CA ALA A 252 15.55 -1.04 4.86
C ALA A 252 16.58 -2.15 5.12
N VAL A 253 16.29 -3.06 6.07
CA VAL A 253 17.13 -4.24 6.35
C VAL A 253 17.20 -5.17 5.15
N THR A 254 16.06 -5.51 4.55
CA THR A 254 16.07 -6.41 3.38
C THR A 254 16.64 -5.72 2.14
N GLY A 255 16.41 -4.42 1.99
CA GLY A 255 17.03 -3.59 0.96
C GLY A 255 18.56 -3.57 1.04
N ILE A 256 19.13 -3.32 2.22
CA ILE A 256 20.61 -3.28 2.38
C ILE A 256 21.24 -4.66 2.16
N VAL A 257 20.58 -5.73 2.59
CA VAL A 257 21.01 -7.11 2.31
C VAL A 257 21.05 -7.36 0.82
N TYR A 258 19.98 -7.00 0.10
CA TYR A 258 19.92 -7.12 -1.35
C TYR A 258 21.05 -6.33 -2.03
N VAL A 259 21.34 -5.11 -1.58
CA VAL A 259 22.44 -4.31 -2.13
C VAL A 259 23.79 -4.98 -1.94
N HIS A 260 24.10 -5.47 -0.73
CA HIS A 260 25.34 -6.19 -0.47
C HIS A 260 25.44 -7.49 -1.28
N GLU A 261 24.35 -8.23 -1.47
CA GLU A 261 24.31 -9.40 -2.36
C GLU A 261 24.70 -9.06 -3.80
N ARG A 262 24.15 -7.97 -4.32
CA ARG A 262 24.41 -7.52 -5.69
C ARG A 262 25.84 -7.05 -5.89
N LYS A 263 26.49 -6.56 -4.83
CA LYS A 263 27.92 -6.21 -4.80
C LYS A 263 28.83 -7.42 -4.57
N GLY A 264 28.30 -8.54 -4.06
CA GLY A 264 29.08 -9.71 -3.66
C GLY A 264 29.63 -9.62 -2.22
N ASP A 265 29.21 -8.62 -1.45
CA ASP A 265 29.65 -8.35 -0.08
C ASP A 265 28.88 -9.20 0.94
N TYR A 266 28.93 -10.53 0.79
CA TYR A 266 28.14 -11.46 1.61
C TYR A 266 28.41 -11.35 3.11
N ASP A 267 29.62 -10.95 3.51
CA ASP A 267 29.96 -10.72 4.91
C ASP A 267 29.20 -9.55 5.52
N GLN A 268 29.02 -8.46 4.76
CA GLN A 268 28.25 -7.30 5.21
C GLN A 268 26.75 -7.61 5.24
N ALA A 269 26.23 -8.30 4.21
CA ALA A 269 24.85 -8.79 4.21
C ALA A 269 24.56 -9.64 5.47
N ARG A 270 25.49 -10.55 5.81
CA ARG A 270 25.42 -11.39 7.01
C ARG A 270 25.42 -10.58 8.29
N GLU A 271 26.34 -9.63 8.42
CA GLU A 271 26.46 -8.81 9.62
C GLU A 271 25.15 -8.05 9.88
N ARG A 272 24.58 -7.45 8.84
CA ARG A 272 23.29 -6.72 8.94
C ARG A 272 22.15 -7.63 9.40
N LEU A 273 22.00 -8.81 8.79
CA LEU A 273 20.99 -9.77 9.24
C LEU A 273 21.22 -10.17 10.70
N THR A 274 22.46 -10.45 11.08
CA THR A 274 22.80 -10.86 12.46
C THR A 274 22.44 -9.78 13.49
N GLN A 275 22.69 -8.50 13.17
CA GLN A 275 22.33 -7.38 14.03
C GLN A 275 20.82 -7.31 14.30
N VAL A 276 19.99 -7.51 13.27
CA VAL A 276 18.53 -7.42 13.36
C VAL A 276 17.91 -8.65 14.02
N MET A 277 18.47 -9.83 13.78
CA MET A 277 17.96 -11.07 14.34
C MET A 277 18.32 -11.27 15.82
N GLY A 278 19.36 -10.59 16.31
CA GLY A 278 19.95 -10.84 17.63
C GLY A 278 20.52 -12.26 17.79
N ASN A 279 20.98 -12.59 18.99
CA ASN A 279 21.66 -13.87 19.27
C ASN A 279 20.69 -15.05 19.52
N SER A 280 19.37 -14.80 19.58
CA SER A 280 18.40 -15.84 19.90
C SER A 280 17.86 -16.51 18.64
N VAL A 281 18.30 -17.74 18.38
CA VAL A 281 17.76 -18.59 17.30
C VAL A 281 16.26 -18.88 17.50
N SER A 282 15.75 -18.76 18.73
CA SER A 282 14.36 -19.06 19.07
C SER A 282 13.37 -17.91 18.82
N ALA A 283 13.83 -16.70 18.54
CA ALA A 283 12.95 -15.57 18.26
C ALA A 283 12.37 -15.66 16.83
N PRO A 284 11.05 -15.58 16.63
CA PRO A 284 10.47 -15.60 15.30
C PRO A 284 10.80 -14.30 14.57
N LEU A 285 11.23 -14.42 13.31
CA LEU A 285 11.45 -13.29 12.41
C LEU A 285 10.17 -12.96 11.66
N SER A 286 10.02 -11.70 11.24
CA SER A 286 8.98 -11.37 10.28
C SER A 286 9.18 -12.19 9.00
N PRO A 287 8.09 -12.50 8.25
CA PRO A 287 8.20 -13.27 7.02
C PRO A 287 9.15 -12.66 5.99
N VAL A 288 9.21 -11.32 5.93
CA VAL A 288 10.05 -10.56 5.00
C VAL A 288 11.53 -10.73 5.33
N VAL A 289 11.90 -10.56 6.61
CA VAL A 289 13.29 -10.75 7.07
C VAL A 289 13.70 -12.23 6.98
N ALA A 290 12.80 -13.15 7.33
CA ALA A 290 13.04 -14.59 7.21
C ALA A 290 13.29 -15.01 5.74
N ALA A 291 12.56 -14.45 4.78
CA ALA A 291 12.74 -14.73 3.35
C ALA A 291 14.10 -14.23 2.83
N ALA A 292 14.53 -13.03 3.27
CA ALA A 292 15.85 -12.49 2.93
C ALA A 292 16.97 -13.39 3.50
N PHE A 293 16.87 -13.77 4.77
CA PHE A 293 17.82 -14.69 5.41
C PHE A 293 17.88 -16.06 4.70
N ALA A 294 16.72 -16.62 4.38
CA ALA A 294 16.62 -17.89 3.67
C ALA A 294 17.23 -17.85 2.27
N THR A 295 17.03 -16.75 1.54
CA THR A 295 17.64 -16.55 0.23
C THR A 295 19.17 -16.46 0.33
N MET A 296 19.67 -15.88 1.43
CA MET A 296 21.08 -15.72 1.67
C MET A 296 21.82 -16.99 2.10
N ALA A 297 21.17 -17.81 2.90
CA ALA A 297 21.81 -18.93 3.56
C ALA A 297 22.43 -19.97 2.62
N GLY A 298 21.85 -20.16 1.44
CA GLY A 298 22.40 -21.05 0.41
C GLY A 298 23.71 -20.57 -0.20
N ARG A 299 24.17 -19.35 0.09
CA ARG A 299 25.51 -18.83 -0.28
C ARG A 299 26.46 -18.75 0.91
N MET A 300 25.98 -19.04 2.13
CA MET A 300 26.70 -18.83 3.39
C MET A 300 27.03 -20.13 4.13
N ASP A 301 26.77 -21.29 3.54
CA ASP A 301 26.92 -22.63 4.15
C ASP A 301 26.18 -22.77 5.51
N ARG A 302 25.03 -22.10 5.64
CA ARG A 302 24.19 -22.08 6.85
C ARG A 302 22.74 -22.47 6.54
N GLU A 303 22.57 -23.39 5.60
CA GLU A 303 21.24 -23.80 5.14
C GLU A 303 20.40 -24.36 6.30
N ASP A 304 21.01 -25.11 7.23
CA ASP A 304 20.37 -25.69 8.43
C ASP A 304 19.64 -24.68 9.28
N GLU A 305 20.36 -23.63 9.68
CA GLU A 305 19.77 -22.56 10.46
C GLU A 305 18.69 -21.80 9.69
N ALA A 306 18.86 -21.62 8.39
CA ALA A 306 17.91 -20.90 7.56
C ALA A 306 16.60 -21.63 7.36
N VAL A 307 16.64 -22.95 7.18
CA VAL A 307 15.41 -23.76 7.17
C VAL A 307 14.73 -23.70 8.53
N GLU A 308 15.47 -23.86 9.64
CA GLU A 308 14.85 -23.83 10.98
C GLU A 308 14.15 -22.49 11.24
N ARG A 309 14.83 -21.36 10.95
CA ARG A 309 14.25 -20.02 11.15
C ARG A 309 13.08 -19.76 10.22
N ALA A 310 13.19 -20.12 8.94
CA ALA A 310 12.13 -19.90 7.96
C ALA A 310 10.89 -20.77 8.24
N GLU A 311 11.08 -22.03 8.65
CA GLU A 311 9.98 -22.91 9.09
C GLU A 311 9.30 -22.35 10.34
N ARG A 312 10.05 -21.86 11.33
CA ARG A 312 9.50 -21.26 12.55
C ARG A 312 8.69 -20.00 12.25
N SER A 313 9.22 -19.09 11.42
CA SER A 313 8.50 -17.89 10.99
C SER A 313 7.21 -18.23 10.24
N LEU A 314 7.24 -19.25 9.38
CA LEU A 314 6.04 -19.73 8.68
C LEU A 314 5.02 -20.34 9.65
N ALA A 315 5.47 -21.13 10.63
CA ALA A 315 4.60 -21.73 11.63
C ALA A 315 3.91 -20.68 12.54
N VAL A 316 4.62 -19.61 12.91
CA VAL A 316 4.00 -18.46 13.61
C VAL A 316 2.94 -17.79 12.74
N LEU A 317 3.26 -17.53 11.47
CA LEU A 317 2.33 -16.88 10.54
C LEU A 317 1.06 -17.71 10.32
N LEU A 318 1.18 -19.04 10.30
CA LEU A 318 0.05 -19.97 10.19
C LEU A 318 -0.69 -20.23 11.52
N GLY A 319 -0.32 -19.53 12.60
CA GLY A 319 -0.94 -19.70 13.92
C GLY A 319 -0.66 -21.05 14.59
N GLN A 320 0.35 -21.79 14.11
CA GLN A 320 0.75 -23.09 14.65
C GLN A 320 1.60 -22.93 15.92
N ILE A 321 2.24 -21.77 16.09
CA ILE A 321 2.99 -21.39 17.29
C ILE A 321 2.32 -20.15 17.90
N PRO A 322 1.82 -20.21 19.15
CA PRO A 322 1.25 -19.05 19.83
C PRO A 322 2.30 -17.96 20.05
N THR A 323 2.02 -16.74 19.63
CA THR A 323 2.84 -15.55 19.93
C THR A 323 1.98 -14.47 20.59
N HIS A 324 2.56 -13.74 21.55
CA HIS A 324 1.92 -12.56 22.16
C HIS A 324 1.91 -11.32 21.24
N MET A 325 2.48 -11.43 20.04
CA MET A 325 2.48 -10.39 19.02
C MET A 325 1.49 -10.78 17.92
N HIS A 326 0.47 -9.95 17.71
CA HIS A 326 -0.37 -10.03 16.53
C HIS A 326 0.51 -9.74 15.31
N ALA A 327 0.73 -10.75 14.46
CA ALA A 327 1.28 -10.51 13.13
C ALA A 327 0.30 -9.57 12.41
N GLY A 328 0.76 -8.38 12.06
CA GLY A 328 -0.04 -7.36 11.38
C GLY A 328 -0.67 -7.93 10.11
N THR A 329 -1.99 -7.87 10.03
CA THR A 329 -2.83 -8.52 9.01
C THR A 329 -2.68 -7.93 7.60
N ALA A 330 -1.86 -6.89 7.40
CA ALA A 330 -1.74 -6.16 6.13
C ALA A 330 -0.50 -6.54 5.29
N VAL A 331 0.53 -7.17 5.87
CA VAL A 331 1.79 -7.58 5.15
C VAL A 331 1.85 -9.09 4.92
N ALA A 332 0.84 -9.83 5.39
CA ALA A 332 0.83 -11.29 5.43
C ALA A 332 0.92 -11.96 4.04
N GLY A 333 0.33 -11.39 2.99
CA GLY A 333 0.27 -12.03 1.67
C GLY A 333 1.63 -12.11 0.96
N THR A 334 2.25 -10.97 0.67
CA THR A 334 3.52 -10.91 -0.08
C THR A 334 4.70 -11.48 0.75
N GLY A 335 4.71 -11.21 2.06
CA GLY A 335 5.74 -11.73 2.96
C GLY A 335 5.68 -13.26 3.09
N GLU A 336 4.49 -13.84 3.26
CA GLU A 336 4.31 -15.29 3.30
C GLU A 336 4.72 -15.94 1.97
N MET A 337 4.23 -15.39 0.85
CA MET A 337 4.55 -15.90 -0.48
C MET A 337 6.07 -15.94 -0.71
N ASN A 338 6.77 -14.85 -0.43
CA ASN A 338 8.23 -14.76 -0.57
C ASN A 338 8.97 -15.75 0.34
N LEU A 339 8.53 -15.89 1.59
CA LEU A 339 9.09 -16.85 2.53
C LEU A 339 8.92 -18.29 2.04
N ARG A 340 7.74 -18.63 1.48
CA ARG A 340 7.47 -19.95 0.91
C ARG A 340 8.32 -20.24 -0.32
N PHE A 341 8.50 -19.28 -1.23
CA PHE A 341 9.45 -19.44 -2.33
C PHE A 341 10.89 -19.66 -1.84
N ALA A 342 11.32 -18.93 -0.81
CA ALA A 342 12.65 -19.09 -0.23
C ALA A 342 12.83 -20.48 0.42
N LEU A 343 11.84 -20.94 1.18
CA LEU A 343 11.81 -22.31 1.74
C LEU A 343 11.84 -23.38 0.64
N GLY A 344 11.09 -23.19 -0.44
CA GLY A 344 11.08 -24.09 -1.58
C GLY A 344 12.48 -24.28 -2.16
N ARG A 345 13.20 -23.18 -2.39
CA ARG A 345 14.59 -23.20 -2.87
C ARG A 345 15.55 -23.88 -1.89
N LEU A 346 15.38 -23.66 -0.58
CA LEU A 346 16.20 -24.33 0.44
C LEU A 346 15.97 -25.84 0.45
N TYR A 347 14.72 -26.30 0.37
CA TYR A 347 14.43 -27.74 0.30
C TYR A 347 14.95 -28.38 -0.98
N GLU A 348 14.85 -27.68 -2.12
CA GLU A 348 15.38 -28.16 -3.41
C GLU A 348 16.89 -28.42 -3.34
N ARG A 349 17.67 -27.49 -2.77
CA ARG A 349 19.13 -27.67 -2.56
C ARG A 349 19.47 -28.90 -1.72
N ARG A 350 18.61 -29.23 -0.75
CA ARG A 350 18.74 -30.42 0.10
C ARG A 350 18.19 -31.70 -0.52
N GLY A 351 17.66 -31.65 -1.74
CA GLY A 351 17.02 -32.79 -2.39
C GLY A 351 15.65 -33.19 -1.79
N ALA A 352 15.05 -32.33 -0.96
CA ALA A 352 13.72 -32.56 -0.37
C ALA A 352 12.60 -32.09 -1.31
N TYR A 353 12.54 -32.65 -2.52
CA TYR A 353 11.70 -32.15 -3.62
C TYR A 353 10.20 -32.10 -3.30
N ASP A 354 9.66 -33.07 -2.56
CA ASP A 354 8.24 -33.05 -2.15
C ASP A 354 7.92 -31.85 -1.25
N ARG A 355 8.81 -31.53 -0.32
CA ARG A 355 8.68 -30.36 0.56
C ARG A 355 8.84 -29.06 -0.22
N ALA A 356 9.79 -29.03 -1.17
CA ALA A 356 9.99 -27.89 -2.05
C ALA A 356 8.73 -27.59 -2.88
N PHE A 357 8.18 -28.62 -3.54
CA PHE A 357 6.98 -28.51 -4.37
C PHE A 357 5.77 -28.05 -3.56
N ALA A 358 5.58 -28.56 -2.34
CA ALA A 358 4.51 -28.12 -1.46
C ALA A 358 4.59 -26.61 -1.16
N GLN A 359 5.79 -26.07 -0.92
CA GLN A 359 5.96 -24.63 -0.67
C GLN A 359 5.73 -23.79 -1.93
N PHE A 360 6.27 -24.20 -3.08
CA PHE A 360 6.05 -23.50 -4.35
C PHE A 360 4.57 -23.49 -4.74
N LYS A 361 3.86 -24.61 -4.57
CA LYS A 361 2.42 -24.69 -4.82
C LYS A 361 1.64 -23.75 -3.91
N ALA A 362 1.96 -23.71 -2.63
CA ALA A 362 1.32 -22.81 -1.68
C ALA A 362 1.59 -21.33 -2.00
N ALA A 363 2.83 -20.98 -2.37
CA ALA A 363 3.20 -19.63 -2.80
C ALA A 363 2.46 -19.22 -4.08
N ASN A 364 2.42 -20.09 -5.09
CA ASN A 364 1.73 -19.83 -6.35
C ASN A 364 0.22 -19.67 -6.17
N ALA A 365 -0.40 -20.38 -5.23
CA ALA A 365 -1.82 -20.23 -4.93
C ALA A 365 -2.18 -18.84 -4.36
N MET A 366 -1.19 -18.12 -3.81
CA MET A 366 -1.35 -16.74 -3.33
C MET A 366 -1.19 -15.71 -4.44
N ASN A 367 -0.49 -16.06 -5.52
CA ASN A 367 -0.35 -15.22 -6.69
C ASN A 367 -1.63 -15.31 -7.53
N ARG A 368 -2.52 -14.32 -7.37
CA ARG A 368 -3.75 -14.18 -8.20
C ARG A 368 -3.45 -13.66 -9.60
N GLN A 369 -2.31 -14.00 -10.21
CA GLN A 369 -2.20 -13.86 -11.66
C GLN A 369 -3.20 -14.85 -12.28
N ILE A 370 -4.37 -14.32 -12.64
CA ILE A 370 -5.34 -15.02 -13.46
C ILE A 370 -4.69 -15.12 -14.83
N TYR A 371 -3.93 -16.19 -15.04
CA TYR A 371 -3.51 -16.58 -16.37
C TYR A 371 -4.78 -17.02 -17.09
N ASP A 372 -5.29 -16.16 -17.97
CA ASP A 372 -6.34 -16.48 -18.92
C ASP A 372 -5.66 -17.03 -20.19
N PRO A 373 -5.71 -18.36 -20.43
CA PRO A 373 -5.08 -18.95 -21.59
C PRO A 373 -5.67 -18.45 -22.91
N GLU A 374 -6.96 -18.11 -22.93
CA GLU A 374 -7.66 -17.62 -24.12
C GLU A 374 -7.22 -16.18 -24.42
N ALA A 375 -7.18 -15.32 -23.40
CA ALA A 375 -6.68 -13.95 -23.57
C ALA A 375 -5.20 -13.92 -23.98
N TYR A 376 -4.37 -14.81 -23.41
CA TYR A 376 -2.96 -14.92 -23.82
C TYR A 376 -2.82 -15.43 -25.25
N ALA A 377 -3.59 -16.44 -25.65
CA ALA A 377 -3.61 -16.94 -27.03
C ALA A 377 -4.09 -15.86 -28.02
N GLN A 378 -5.07 -15.04 -27.63
CA GLN A 378 -5.54 -13.91 -28.42
C GLN A 378 -4.44 -12.84 -28.56
N TYR A 379 -3.78 -12.46 -27.46
CA TYR A 379 -2.64 -11.54 -27.49
C TYR A 379 -1.54 -12.01 -28.44
N ILE A 380 -1.17 -13.30 -28.37
CA ILE A 380 -0.19 -13.89 -29.30
C ILE A 380 -0.70 -13.85 -30.74
N SER A 381 -1.99 -14.13 -30.98
CA SER A 381 -2.60 -14.06 -32.30
C SER A 381 -2.59 -12.64 -32.87
N ASP A 382 -2.89 -11.64 -32.04
CA ASP A 382 -2.84 -10.22 -32.41
C ASP A 382 -1.41 -9.77 -32.71
N LEU A 383 -0.43 -10.25 -31.93
CA LEU A 383 0.98 -9.99 -32.16
C LEU A 383 1.44 -10.60 -33.49
N ILE A 384 1.05 -11.85 -33.80
CA ILE A 384 1.29 -12.50 -35.10
C ILE A 384 0.62 -11.72 -36.24
N ALA A 385 -0.63 -11.26 -36.06
CA ALA A 385 -1.35 -10.51 -37.09
C ALA A 385 -0.76 -9.11 -37.34
N THR A 386 -0.14 -8.50 -36.32
CA THR A 386 0.55 -7.21 -36.44
C THR A 386 1.78 -7.31 -37.33
N PHE A 387 2.49 -8.44 -37.27
CA PHE A 387 3.59 -8.76 -38.17
C PHE A 387 3.05 -9.54 -39.37
N ASP A 388 2.40 -8.84 -40.31
CA ASP A 388 1.97 -9.43 -41.58
C ASP A 388 3.16 -10.16 -42.25
N ARG A 389 2.88 -11.35 -42.80
CA ARG A 389 3.84 -12.18 -43.55
C ARG A 389 4.19 -11.60 -44.93
N SER A 390 3.66 -10.42 -45.28
CA SER A 390 4.25 -9.64 -46.36
C SER A 390 5.74 -9.52 -46.08
N GLU A 391 6.57 -10.08 -46.97
CA GLU A 391 8.01 -9.79 -46.97
C GLU A 391 8.17 -8.29 -46.73
N PRO A 392 8.99 -7.83 -45.77
CA PRO A 392 9.19 -6.40 -45.62
C PRO A 392 9.57 -5.86 -47.00
N ASP A 393 8.71 -5.00 -47.55
CA ASP A 393 8.98 -4.29 -48.79
C ASP A 393 10.26 -3.51 -48.52
N THR A 394 11.37 -4.00 -49.07
CA THR A 394 12.78 -3.63 -48.84
C THR A 394 13.48 -4.34 -47.67
N VAL A 395 14.15 -5.45 -47.99
CA VAL A 395 15.51 -5.63 -47.45
C VAL A 395 16.35 -4.52 -48.07
N ALA A 396 16.73 -3.52 -47.29
CA ALA A 396 17.64 -2.49 -47.78
C ALA A 396 18.98 -3.15 -48.14
N GLU A 397 19.32 -3.21 -49.43
CA GLU A 397 20.64 -3.66 -49.86
C GLU A 397 21.67 -2.58 -49.50
N ASN A 398 22.52 -2.89 -48.53
CA ASN A 398 23.69 -2.07 -48.25
C ASN A 398 24.82 -2.46 -49.22
N GLN A 399 25.16 -1.58 -50.17
CA GLN A 399 26.29 -1.78 -51.07
C GLN A 399 27.64 -1.39 -50.45
N ASP A 400 27.62 -0.88 -49.22
CA ASP A 400 28.82 -0.53 -48.49
C ASP A 400 29.54 -1.78 -47.98
N GLN A 401 30.85 -1.87 -48.21
CA GLN A 401 31.68 -3.01 -47.79
C GLN A 401 32.28 -2.83 -46.38
N HIS A 402 31.98 -1.73 -45.69
CA HIS A 402 32.43 -1.54 -44.32
C HIS A 402 31.69 -2.49 -43.36
N PRO A 403 32.42 -3.20 -42.48
CA PRO A 403 31.81 -4.09 -41.50
C PRO A 403 30.99 -3.30 -40.48
N VAL A 404 29.77 -3.76 -40.20
CA VAL A 404 28.93 -3.22 -39.12
C VAL A 404 29.18 -4.04 -37.85
N PHE A 405 29.58 -3.37 -36.76
CA PHE A 405 29.75 -4.00 -35.46
C PHE A 405 28.48 -3.83 -34.62
N ILE A 406 27.84 -4.94 -34.27
CA ILE A 406 26.70 -4.95 -33.34
C ILE A 406 27.25 -5.25 -31.94
N VAL A 407 27.14 -4.30 -31.01
CA VAL A 407 27.71 -4.41 -29.66
C VAL A 407 26.59 -4.23 -28.63
N GLY A 408 26.49 -5.18 -27.69
CA GLY A 408 25.58 -5.06 -26.54
C GLY A 408 24.14 -5.52 -26.77
N MET A 409 23.92 -6.73 -27.32
CA MET A 409 22.57 -7.30 -27.35
C MET A 409 22.15 -7.80 -25.95
N PRO A 410 20.97 -7.40 -25.42
CA PRO A 410 20.52 -7.83 -24.10
C PRO A 410 20.27 -9.34 -24.10
N ARG A 411 20.97 -10.07 -23.22
CA ARG A 411 20.75 -11.51 -23.01
C ARG A 411 19.46 -11.71 -22.23
N SER A 412 18.36 -12.05 -22.92
CA SER A 412 17.18 -12.66 -22.30
C SER A 412 17.08 -14.10 -22.79
N GLY A 413 17.73 -15.01 -22.05
CA GLY A 413 17.88 -16.40 -22.47
C GLY A 413 18.83 -16.50 -23.66
N THR A 414 19.65 -17.54 -23.66
CA THR A 414 20.45 -17.87 -24.84
C THR A 414 19.53 -17.97 -26.06
N THR A 415 20.05 -17.59 -27.23
CA THR A 415 19.82 -18.24 -28.52
C THR A 415 18.85 -17.71 -29.59
N LEU A 416 17.92 -16.75 -29.45
CA LEU A 416 17.08 -16.46 -30.65
C LEU A 416 17.72 -15.48 -31.67
N VAL A 417 18.03 -14.25 -31.29
CA VAL A 417 18.53 -13.25 -32.25
C VAL A 417 19.95 -13.57 -32.74
N GLU A 418 20.83 -14.00 -31.84
CA GLU A 418 22.20 -14.38 -32.20
C GLU A 418 22.22 -15.60 -33.15
N GLN A 419 21.37 -16.62 -32.94
CA GLN A 419 21.29 -17.75 -33.87
C GLN A 419 20.67 -17.35 -35.21
N ILE A 420 19.66 -16.47 -35.19
CA ILE A 420 19.07 -15.95 -36.43
C ILE A 420 20.13 -15.19 -37.23
N LEU A 421 20.89 -14.29 -36.60
CA LEU A 421 21.95 -13.53 -37.26
C LEU A 421 23.09 -14.45 -37.73
N ALA A 422 23.55 -15.39 -36.89
CA ALA A 422 24.61 -16.34 -37.24
C ALA A 422 24.19 -17.35 -38.32
N SER A 423 22.91 -17.47 -38.64
CA SER A 423 22.44 -18.28 -39.77
C SER A 423 22.64 -17.61 -41.13
N HIS A 424 22.96 -16.31 -41.16
CA HIS A 424 23.28 -15.57 -42.37
C HIS A 424 24.78 -15.70 -42.69
N ASP A 425 25.11 -16.05 -43.93
CA ASP A 425 26.48 -16.34 -44.40
C ASP A 425 27.46 -15.16 -44.29
N GLN A 426 26.97 -13.93 -44.37
CA GLN A 426 27.72 -12.68 -44.22
C GLN A 426 27.90 -12.21 -42.76
N VAL A 427 27.32 -12.89 -41.78
CA VAL A 427 27.43 -12.52 -40.36
C VAL A 427 28.37 -13.48 -39.65
N HIS A 428 29.36 -12.92 -38.95
CA HIS A 428 30.36 -13.70 -38.21
C HIS A 428 30.33 -13.34 -36.72
N GLY A 429 30.33 -14.35 -35.85
CA GLY A 429 30.38 -14.15 -34.41
C GLY A 429 31.75 -13.61 -33.98
N GLY A 430 31.75 -12.44 -33.33
CA GLY A 430 32.96 -11.83 -32.75
C GLY A 430 33.33 -12.35 -31.35
N GLY A 431 32.44 -13.12 -30.71
CA GLY A 431 32.61 -13.59 -29.33
C GLY A 431 32.43 -12.48 -28.27
N GLU A 432 32.70 -12.81 -27.00
CA GLU A 432 32.73 -11.82 -25.91
C GLU A 432 34.02 -11.00 -25.99
N LEU A 433 33.94 -9.78 -26.51
CA LEU A 433 35.06 -8.84 -26.58
C LEU A 433 35.02 -7.87 -25.41
N THR A 434 36.13 -7.79 -24.67
CA THR A 434 36.25 -6.90 -23.49
C THR A 434 36.65 -5.46 -23.86
N TYR A 435 37.08 -5.21 -25.11
CA TYR A 435 37.49 -3.91 -25.62
C TYR A 435 37.32 -3.86 -27.16
N LEU A 436 36.93 -2.70 -27.72
CA LEU A 436 36.91 -2.42 -29.16
C LEU A 436 38.10 -1.50 -29.48
N HIS A 437 39.00 -1.91 -30.37
CA HIS A 437 40.15 -1.10 -30.81
C HIS A 437 39.87 -0.39 -32.12
#